data_AF-A0A7C6B794-F1
#
_entry.id   AF-A0A7C6B794-F1
#
_cell.length_a   1.000
_cell.length_b   1.000
_cell.length_c   1.000
_cell.angle_alpha   90.00
_cell.angle_beta   90.00
_cell.angle_gamma   90.00
#
_symmetry.space_group_name_H-M   'P 1'
#
loop_
_entity.id
_entity.type
_entity.pdbx_description
1 polymer ?
#
loop_
_entity_poly.entity_id
_entity_poly.type
_entity_poly.pdbx_seq_one_letter_code
_entity_poly.pdbx_strand_id
1 'polypeptide(L)'
;MPIYEYRCNACKKISSFLLLRVSEEIDPYCKFCGSRNVNRIISRVAVLKSEEKRMESLLNPTKFSDLDENDPSSIEKFMKKMGKELGDELGEDFEESMYEAMEAEQSTNDSSVTKEADDTNI
;
A
#
# COMPACT_ATOMS: atom_id res chain seq x y z
N MET A 1 27.06 6.07 -13.28
CA MET A 1 26.22 6.96 -14.12
C MET A 1 24.83 7.03 -13.50
N PRO A 2 24.51 8.10 -12.76
CA PRO A 2 23.20 8.24 -12.14
C PRO A 2 22.11 8.45 -13.20
N ILE A 3 20.99 7.75 -13.03
CA ILE A 3 19.74 8.02 -13.76
C ILE A 3 18.85 8.82 -12.81
N TYR A 4 18.40 10.00 -13.26
CA TYR A 4 17.43 10.80 -12.52
C TYR A 4 16.08 10.77 -13.22
N GLU A 5 15.02 10.58 -12.44
CA GLU A 5 13.65 10.54 -12.92
C GLU A 5 12.89 11.78 -12.46
N TYR A 6 12.09 12.32 -13.37
CA TYR A 6 11.28 13.51 -13.14
C TYR A 6 9.83 13.26 -13.56
N ARG A 7 8.89 13.53 -12.66
CA ARG A 7 7.46 13.48 -12.93
C ARG A 7 6.97 14.87 -13.35
N CYS A 8 6.27 14.94 -14.48
CA CYS A 8 5.64 16.18 -14.92
C CYS A 8 4.37 16.48 -14.11
N ASN A 9 4.21 17.72 -13.65
CA ASN A 9 3.01 18.13 -12.93
C ASN A 9 1.79 18.31 -13.86
N ALA A 10 2.01 18.61 -15.14
CA ALA A 10 0.96 18.80 -16.14
C ALA A 10 0.43 17.47 -16.72
N CYS A 11 1.29 16.64 -17.30
CA CYS A 11 0.85 15.39 -17.98
C CYS A 11 1.06 14.11 -17.15
N LYS A 12 1.61 14.22 -15.93
CA LYS A 12 1.90 13.11 -14.99
C LYS A 12 2.87 12.02 -15.49
N LYS A 13 3.37 12.12 -16.73
CA LYS A 13 4.37 11.19 -17.28
C LYS A 13 5.75 11.40 -16.65
N ILE A 14 6.54 10.33 -16.61
CA ILE A 14 7.88 10.30 -16.03
C ILE A 14 8.92 10.38 -17.15
N SER A 15 9.89 11.27 -17.01
CA SER A 15 11.03 11.42 -17.91
C SER A 15 12.32 11.07 -17.18
N SER A 16 13.14 10.19 -17.76
CA SER A 16 14.43 9.77 -17.22
C SER A 16 15.59 10.48 -17.94
N PHE A 17 16.58 10.93 -17.18
CA PHE A 17 17.79 11.58 -17.69
C PHE A 17 19.00 10.82 -17.17
N LEU A 18 19.82 10.34 -18.09
CA LEU A 18 21.11 9.72 -17.78
C LEU A 18 22.16 10.82 -17.73
N LEU A 19 22.79 11.02 -16.58
CA LEU A 19 23.93 11.93 -16.49
C LEU A 19 25.22 11.14 -16.44
N LEU A 20 26.20 11.60 -17.22
CA LEU A 20 27.51 10.97 -17.28
C LEU A 20 28.35 11.34 -16.04
N ARG A 21 28.10 12.51 -15.47
CA ARG A 21 28.76 13.02 -14.25
C ARG A 21 27.72 13.53 -13.25
N VAL A 22 28.03 13.42 -11.96
CA VAL A 22 27.14 13.92 -10.89
C VAL A 22 27.13 15.46 -10.84
N SER A 23 28.23 16.11 -11.23
CA SER A 23 28.40 17.56 -11.24
C SER A 23 27.75 18.27 -12.43
N GLU A 24 27.04 17.53 -13.28
CA GLU A 24 26.43 18.06 -14.49
C GLU A 24 25.08 18.71 -14.13
N GLU A 25 25.00 20.03 -14.31
CA GLU A 25 23.74 20.77 -14.14
C GLU A 25 22.82 20.51 -15.33
N ILE A 26 21.56 20.15 -15.05
CA ILE A 26 20.54 19.94 -16.07
C ILE A 26 19.34 20.84 -15.83
N ASP A 27 18.70 21.26 -16.93
CA ASP A 27 17.39 21.93 -16.93
C ASP A 27 16.31 20.89 -17.28
N PRO A 28 15.72 20.19 -16.29
CA PRO A 28 14.84 19.07 -16.55
C PRO A 28 13.52 19.54 -17.16
N TYR A 29 13.08 18.85 -18.20
CA TYR A 29 11.79 19.10 -18.85
C TYR A 29 11.06 17.79 -19.11
N CYS A 30 9.74 17.88 -19.31
CA CYS A 30 8.97 16.71 -19.69
C CYS A 30 9.24 16.35 -21.15
N LYS A 31 9.74 15.14 -21.43
CA LYS A 31 9.97 14.65 -22.80
C LYS A 31 8.69 14.45 -23.62
N PHE A 32 7.52 14.52 -23.00
CA PHE A 32 6.23 14.27 -23.65
C PHE A 32 5.46 15.54 -24.00
N CYS A 33 5.44 16.54 -23.10
CA CYS A 33 4.69 17.78 -23.31
C CYS A 33 5.56 19.04 -23.30
N GLY A 34 6.88 18.92 -23.07
CA GLY A 34 7.81 20.05 -23.05
C GLY A 34 7.74 20.94 -21.82
N SER A 35 6.81 20.71 -20.89
CA SER A 35 6.69 21.53 -19.66
C SER A 35 7.94 21.40 -18.79
N ARG A 36 8.40 22.54 -18.25
CA ARG A 36 9.46 22.63 -17.22
C ARG A 36 8.94 22.45 -15.80
N ASN A 37 7.62 22.35 -15.61
CA ASN A 37 7.03 22.10 -14.31
C ASN A 37 7.12 20.61 -13.98
N VAL A 38 8.31 20.17 -13.57
CA VAL A 38 8.65 18.79 -13.28
C VAL A 38 9.29 18.68 -11.88
N ASN A 39 9.00 17.58 -11.18
CA ASN A 39 9.57 17.29 -9.87
C ASN A 39 10.41 16.01 -9.94
N ARG A 40 11.60 16.03 -9.34
CA ARG A 40 12.44 14.83 -9.23
C ARG A 40 11.73 13.80 -8.34
N ILE A 41 11.74 12.54 -8.79
CA ILE A 41 11.20 11.41 -8.02
C ILE A 41 12.26 10.34 -7.82
N ILE A 42 12.03 9.49 -6.82
CA ILE A 42 12.82 8.29 -6.56
C ILE A 42 11.91 7.10 -6.87
N SER A 43 12.41 6.16 -7.67
CA SER A 43 11.67 4.94 -7.98
C SER A 43 11.39 4.11 -6.73
N ARG A 44 10.27 3.39 -6.72
CA ARG A 44 9.96 2.45 -5.64
C ARG A 44 10.92 1.27 -5.74
N VAL A 45 11.68 1.03 -4.67
CA VAL A 45 12.56 -0.14 -4.56
C VAL A 45 11.84 -1.26 -3.81
N ALA A 46 11.90 -2.47 -4.34
CA ALA A 46 11.51 -3.69 -3.63
C ALA A 46 12.76 -4.27 -2.96
N VAL A 47 12.68 -4.54 -1.66
CA VAL A 47 13.78 -5.15 -0.89
C VAL A 47 13.41 -6.60 -0.60
N LEU A 48 14.18 -7.54 -1.16
CA LEU A 48 14.10 -8.95 -0.80
C LEU A 48 14.60 -9.13 0.64
N LYS A 49 13.76 -9.66 1.52
CA LYS A 49 14.12 -10.01 2.89
C LYS A 49 14.49 -11.50 2.96
N SER A 50 15.47 -11.86 3.80
CA SER A 50 15.67 -13.27 4.14
C SER A 50 14.47 -13.81 4.93
N GLU A 51 14.27 -15.12 4.90
CA GLU A 51 13.20 -15.79 5.65
C GLU A 51 13.27 -15.47 7.16
N GLU A 52 14.47 -15.48 7.75
CA GLU A 52 14.68 -15.11 9.16
C GLU A 52 14.20 -13.69 9.47
N LYS A 53 14.49 -12.73 8.59
CA LYS A 53 14.03 -11.34 8.75
C LYS A 53 12.52 -11.20 8.54
N ARG A 54 11.91 -12.05 7.70
CA ARG A 54 10.44 -12.13 7.57
C ARG A 54 9.81 -12.66 8.86
N MET A 55 10.34 -13.75 9.42
CA MET A 55 9.87 -14.32 10.69
C MET A 55 10.03 -13.34 11.86
N GLU A 56 11.20 -12.71 12.01
CA GLU A 56 11.43 -11.68 13.04
C GLU A 56 10.45 -10.51 12.90
N SER A 57 10.14 -10.14 11.66
CA SER A 57 9.19 -9.08 11.30
C SER A 57 7.73 -9.45 11.63
N LEU A 58 7.37 -10.74 11.63
CA LEU A 58 6.07 -11.26 12.09
C LEU A 58 5.96 -11.31 13.60
N LEU A 59 7.05 -11.65 14.29
CA LEU A 59 7.10 -11.76 15.75
C LEU A 59 7.26 -10.41 16.47
N ASN A 60 7.29 -9.30 15.73
CA ASN A 60 7.54 -7.97 16.28
C ASN A 60 6.29 -7.39 16.98
N PRO A 61 6.26 -7.30 18.32
CA PRO A 61 5.08 -6.86 19.09
C PRO A 61 4.68 -5.40 18.80
N THR A 62 5.63 -4.58 18.36
CA THR A 62 5.41 -3.17 17.98
C THR A 62 4.56 -3.00 16.73
N LYS A 63 4.36 -4.05 15.91
CA LYS A 63 3.42 -4.01 14.79
C LYS A 63 1.98 -4.31 15.21
N PHE A 64 1.80 -4.90 16.38
CA PHE A 64 0.51 -5.25 16.94
C PHE A 64 -0.01 -4.18 17.91
N SER A 65 0.84 -3.27 18.38
CA SER A 65 0.45 -2.21 19.31
C SER A 65 -0.48 -1.15 18.71
N ASP A 66 -0.46 -1.00 17.38
CA ASP A 66 -1.30 -0.03 16.66
C ASP A 66 -2.62 -0.66 16.15
N LEU A 67 -2.92 -1.91 16.56
CA LEU A 67 -4.14 -2.60 16.17
C LEU A 67 -5.30 -2.18 17.06
N ASP A 68 -6.27 -1.50 16.47
CA ASP A 68 -7.57 -1.26 17.10
C ASP A 68 -8.53 -2.38 16.69
N GLU A 69 -8.82 -3.28 17.63
CA GLU A 69 -9.74 -4.41 17.44
C GLU A 69 -11.19 -3.96 17.16
N ASN A 70 -11.54 -2.70 17.45
CA ASN A 70 -12.88 -2.16 17.26
C ASN A 70 -13.05 -1.46 15.89
N ASP A 71 -11.99 -1.36 15.08
CA ASP A 71 -12.02 -0.73 13.76
C ASP A 71 -11.78 -1.76 12.64
N PRO A 72 -12.78 -2.05 11.77
CA PRO A 72 -12.63 -3.00 10.67
C PRO A 72 -11.53 -2.60 9.67
N SER A 73 -11.26 -1.29 9.50
CA SER A 73 -10.19 -0.81 8.61
C SER A 73 -8.79 -1.11 9.15
N SER A 74 -8.67 -1.19 10.47
CA SER A 74 -7.41 -1.50 11.16
C SER A 74 -7.10 -3.01 11.07
N ILE A 75 -8.13 -3.86 11.18
CA ILE A 75 -8.03 -5.31 10.96
C ILE A 75 -7.65 -5.61 9.49
N GLU A 76 -8.26 -4.93 8.52
CA GLU A 76 -7.91 -5.08 7.09
C GLU A 76 -6.43 -4.78 6.81
N LYS A 77 -5.94 -3.64 7.32
CA LYS A 77 -4.54 -3.24 7.14
C LYS A 77 -3.59 -4.24 7.77
N PHE A 78 -3.98 -4.82 8.90
CA PHE A 78 -3.23 -5.86 9.58
C PHE A 78 -3.16 -7.14 8.75
N MET A 79 -4.30 -7.65 8.28
CA MET A 79 -4.37 -8.84 7.43
C MET A 79 -3.55 -8.66 6.16
N LYS A 80 -3.68 -7.52 5.47
CA LYS A 80 -2.86 -7.18 4.28
C LYS A 80 -1.36 -7.13 4.58
N LYS A 81 -0.97 -6.71 5.79
CA LYS A 81 0.44 -6.62 6.19
C LYS A 81 1.01 -7.99 6.60
N MET A 82 0.19 -8.84 7.23
CA MET A 82 0.56 -10.23 7.53
C MET A 82 0.69 -11.07 6.26
N GLY A 83 -0.30 -11.01 5.36
CA GLY A 83 -0.26 -11.75 4.08
C GLY A 83 0.96 -11.42 3.24
N LYS A 84 1.40 -10.15 3.23
CA LYS A 84 2.63 -9.72 2.54
C LYS A 84 3.92 -10.27 3.15
N GLU A 85 3.96 -10.51 4.45
CA GLU A 85 5.16 -11.05 5.11
C GLU A 85 5.20 -12.59 5.05
N LEU A 86 4.04 -13.27 4.94
CA LEU A 86 3.92 -14.69 4.56
C LEU A 86 4.06 -14.92 3.02
N GLY A 87 4.27 -13.85 2.26
CA GLY A 87 4.27 -13.84 0.80
C GLY A 87 5.41 -14.65 0.16
N ASP A 88 5.06 -15.91 -0.13
CA ASP A 88 5.46 -16.81 -1.24
C ASP A 88 4.91 -18.24 -0.97
N GLU A 89 4.47 -18.55 0.27
CA GLU A 89 4.01 -19.90 0.69
C GLU A 89 2.48 -20.10 0.59
N LEU A 90 1.69 -19.01 0.62
CA LEU A 90 0.22 -19.04 0.50
C LEU A 90 -0.30 -18.89 -0.95
N GLY A 91 0.59 -18.59 -1.91
CA GLY A 91 0.25 -18.44 -3.33
C GLY A 91 -0.55 -17.16 -3.68
N GLU A 92 -0.61 -16.84 -4.97
CA GLU A 92 -1.42 -15.72 -5.52
C GLU A 92 -2.92 -15.89 -5.17
N ASP A 93 -3.38 -17.14 -5.02
CA ASP A 93 -4.76 -17.52 -4.68
C ASP A 93 -5.21 -17.05 -3.27
N PHE A 94 -4.28 -16.83 -2.33
CA PHE A 94 -4.63 -16.36 -0.98
C PHE A 94 -5.00 -14.88 -0.96
N GLU A 95 -4.32 -14.05 -1.75
CA GLU A 95 -4.65 -12.61 -1.82
C GLU A 95 -6.03 -12.40 -2.46
N GLU A 96 -6.38 -13.20 -3.47
CA GLU A 96 -7.68 -13.18 -4.13
C GLU A 96 -8.81 -13.71 -3.22
N SER A 97 -8.61 -14.86 -2.57
CA SER A 97 -9.60 -15.41 -1.63
C SER A 97 -9.82 -14.55 -0.39
N MET A 98 -8.79 -13.87 0.11
CA MET A 98 -8.94 -12.90 1.20
C MET A 98 -9.69 -11.66 0.73
N TYR A 99 -9.41 -11.16 -0.48
CA TYR A 99 -10.16 -10.04 -1.05
C TYR A 99 -11.64 -10.39 -1.20
N GLU A 100 -11.95 -11.58 -1.71
CA GLU A 100 -13.32 -12.11 -1.82
C GLU A 100 -14.00 -12.28 -0.46
N ALA A 101 -13.30 -12.80 0.56
CA ALA A 101 -13.84 -12.93 1.91
C ALA A 101 -14.17 -11.56 2.56
N MET A 102 -13.30 -10.56 2.37
CA MET A 102 -13.55 -9.20 2.88
C MET A 102 -14.71 -8.51 2.15
N GLU A 103 -14.87 -8.75 0.85
CA GLU A 103 -16.00 -8.28 0.06
C GLU A 103 -17.31 -8.98 0.47
N ALA A 104 -17.22 -10.27 0.83
CA ALA A 104 -18.33 -11.05 1.38
C ALA A 104 -18.73 -10.58 2.80
N GLU A 105 -17.79 -10.20 3.66
CA GLU A 105 -18.08 -9.68 5.00
C GLU A 105 -18.71 -8.28 5.00
N GLN A 106 -18.44 -7.45 3.97
CA GLN A 106 -19.19 -6.20 3.78
C GLN A 106 -20.66 -6.44 3.40
N SER A 107 -21.01 -7.62 2.89
CA SER A 107 -22.40 -7.98 2.55
C SER A 107 -23.19 -8.58 3.73
N THR A 108 -22.54 -8.98 4.82
CA THR A 108 -23.18 -9.64 5.97
C THR A 108 -23.32 -8.77 7.22
N ASN A 109 -22.79 -7.53 7.21
CA ASN A 109 -22.83 -6.63 8.37
C ASN A 109 -24.06 -5.70 8.43
N ASP A 110 -25.16 -6.05 7.74
CA ASP A 110 -26.47 -5.37 7.87
C ASP A 110 -27.41 -6.09 8.87
N SER A 111 -26.86 -6.87 9.81
CA SER A 111 -27.66 -7.71 10.70
C SER A 111 -27.06 -7.96 12.09
N SER A 112 -26.63 -6.91 12.81
CA SER A 112 -26.65 -6.95 14.29
C SER A 112 -26.36 -5.59 14.95
N VAL A 113 -27.40 -4.78 15.13
CA VAL A 113 -27.50 -3.88 16.29
C VAL A 113 -28.84 -4.12 16.97
N THR A 114 -28.78 -4.80 18.11
CA THR A 114 -29.86 -5.04 19.07
C THR A 114 -30.23 -3.77 19.83
N LYS A 115 -31.54 -3.50 20.02
CA LYS A 115 -32.19 -2.87 21.21
C LYS A 115 -33.66 -3.34 21.23
N GLU A 116 -34.06 -4.27 22.10
CA GLU A 116 -34.58 -4.05 23.47
C GLU A 116 -35.72 -3.01 23.58
N ALA A 117 -36.92 -3.54 23.89
CA ALA A 117 -38.08 -3.04 24.66
C ALA A 117 -38.51 -1.56 24.60
N ASP A 118 -39.77 -1.29 24.25
CA ASP A 118 -40.86 -1.00 25.21
C ASP A 118 -42.18 -0.53 24.52
N ASP A 119 -43.29 -1.15 24.93
CA ASP A 119 -44.63 -0.61 25.23
C ASP A 119 -45.38 0.48 24.40
N THR A 120 -46.69 0.22 24.24
CA THR A 120 -47.88 1.10 24.13
C THR A 120 -48.59 1.42 22.79
N ASN A 121 -49.91 1.10 22.79
CA ASN A 121 -51.08 1.72 22.13
C ASN A 121 -51.21 1.74 20.59
N ILE A 122 -52.14 0.93 20.03
CA ILE A 122 -53.58 1.26 19.80
C ILE A 122 -54.33 0.03 19.27
#